data_AF-A0A2N1SA18-F1
#
_entry.id   AF-A0A2N1SA18-F1
#
_cell.length_a   1.000
_cell.length_b   1.000
_cell.length_c   1.000
_cell.angle_alpha   90.00
_cell.angle_beta   90.00
_cell.angle_gamma   90.00
#
_symmetry.space_group_name_H-M   'P 1'
#
loop_
_entity.id
_entity.type
_entity.pdbx_description
1 polymer ?
#
loop_
_entity_poly.entity_id
_entity_poly.type
_entity_poly.pdbx_seq_one_letter_code
_entity_poly.pdbx_strand_id
1 'polypeptide(L)'
;MRRGAFSGTAILAAFVAVSAWAQQSPSLEAPLKVAAESGSLAAIPPALIGEALTVTINASVGSSSETPDWEATDIKYTIPGTSVSVKMVGSEVAIVITVTPYKKKEGGLLLVAQGQVWYKDGESGLRYRTTIDTLSVAFGERVLFYPFGAHAGIGAPLRVELIMDRYSPDAAKDKAKP
;
A
#
# COMPACT_ATOMS: atom_id res chain seq x y z
N MET A 1 31.28 -41.73 -51.47
CA MET A 1 30.81 -42.58 -50.35
C MET A 1 31.99 -42.96 -49.46
N ARG A 2 31.78 -42.90 -48.14
CA ARG A 2 32.54 -43.53 -47.03
C ARG A 2 33.97 -43.04 -46.63
N ARG A 3 33.94 -42.42 -45.45
CA ARG A 3 34.88 -42.35 -44.28
C ARG A 3 36.05 -43.35 -44.16
N GLY A 4 37.09 -42.87 -43.46
CA GLY A 4 37.98 -43.63 -42.55
C GLY A 4 39.30 -42.88 -42.29
N ALA A 5 39.36 -42.00 -41.29
CA ALA A 5 39.90 -42.23 -39.93
C ALA A 5 41.44 -42.24 -39.85
N PHE A 6 42.04 -41.26 -39.16
CA PHE A 6 43.27 -41.43 -38.39
C PHE A 6 43.30 -40.45 -37.20
N SER A 7 43.65 -41.01 -36.05
CA SER A 7 43.86 -40.35 -34.76
C SER A 7 45.28 -39.77 -34.72
N GLY A 8 45.46 -38.60 -34.11
CA GLY A 8 46.77 -37.95 -33.96
C GLY A 8 46.79 -37.01 -32.77
N THR A 9 47.55 -37.41 -31.75
CA THR A 9 47.77 -36.75 -30.46
C THR A 9 48.72 -35.55 -30.57
N ALA A 10 48.63 -34.65 -29.57
CA ALA A 10 49.71 -33.92 -28.90
C ALA A 10 49.77 -32.38 -29.04
N ILE A 11 49.31 -31.74 -27.96
CA ILE A 11 49.95 -30.68 -27.13
C ILE A 11 50.76 -29.59 -27.84
N LEU A 12 50.32 -28.34 -27.64
CA LEU A 12 51.20 -27.18 -27.54
C LEU A 12 50.67 -26.20 -26.50
N ALA A 13 51.47 -26.01 -25.45
CA ALA A 13 51.31 -24.94 -24.47
C ALA A 13 51.74 -23.61 -25.11
N ALA A 14 50.99 -22.53 -24.89
CA ALA A 14 51.47 -21.18 -25.17
C ALA A 14 50.81 -20.16 -24.22
N PHE A 15 51.64 -19.74 -23.27
CA PHE A 15 51.79 -18.42 -22.66
C PHE A 15 50.62 -17.42 -22.59
N VAL A 16 50.42 -16.99 -21.35
CA VAL A 16 49.63 -15.87 -20.85
C VAL A 16 50.09 -14.56 -21.48
N ALA A 17 49.18 -13.84 -22.14
CA ALA A 17 49.32 -12.40 -22.38
C ALA A 17 48.33 -11.68 -21.45
N VAL A 18 48.85 -11.08 -20.37
CA VAL A 18 48.08 -10.20 -19.49
C VAL A 18 47.85 -8.89 -20.25
N SER A 19 46.68 -8.75 -20.87
CA SER A 19 46.23 -7.45 -21.34
C SER A 19 45.75 -6.65 -20.13
N ALA A 20 46.60 -5.72 -19.70
CA ALA A 20 46.28 -4.69 -18.73
C ALA A 20 45.24 -3.72 -19.31
N TRP A 21 43.97 -4.09 -19.25
CA TRP A 21 42.88 -3.13 -19.26
C TRP A 21 42.42 -2.97 -17.81
N ALA A 22 42.94 -1.92 -17.18
CA ALA A 22 42.30 -1.35 -16.02
C ALA A 22 40.90 -0.90 -16.45
N GLN A 23 39.91 -1.78 -16.31
CA GLN A 23 38.52 -1.36 -16.21
C GLN A 23 38.44 -0.54 -14.94
N GLN A 24 38.54 0.77 -15.13
CA GLN A 24 38.05 1.75 -14.19
C GLN A 24 36.55 1.49 -14.10
N SER A 25 36.17 0.63 -13.16
CA SER A 25 34.77 0.39 -12.83
C SER A 25 34.16 1.77 -12.58
N PRO A 26 33.17 2.23 -13.35
CA PRO A 26 32.39 3.36 -12.91
C PRO A 26 31.82 2.92 -11.56
N SER A 27 32.26 3.58 -10.49
CA SER A 27 31.67 3.43 -9.17
C SER A 27 30.19 3.78 -9.31
N LEU A 28 29.36 2.74 -9.47
CA LEU A 28 27.90 2.81 -9.46
C LEU A 28 27.43 3.05 -8.01
N GLU A 29 27.99 4.06 -7.35
CA GLU A 29 27.42 4.63 -6.14
C GLU A 29 26.71 5.91 -6.55
N ALA A 30 25.67 5.75 -7.39
CA ALA A 30 24.57 6.69 -7.30
C ALA A 30 24.02 6.51 -5.87
N PRO A 31 23.92 7.56 -5.05
CA PRO A 31 23.33 7.41 -3.73
C PRO A 31 21.93 6.83 -3.92
N LEU A 32 21.64 5.72 -3.25
CA LEU A 32 20.29 5.16 -3.19
C LEU A 32 19.39 6.24 -2.61
N LYS A 33 18.76 7.03 -3.48
CA LYS A 33 17.69 7.94 -3.09
C LYS A 33 16.61 7.03 -2.54
N VAL A 34 16.51 6.98 -1.21
CA VAL A 34 15.49 6.21 -0.51
C VAL A 34 14.15 6.57 -1.17
N ALA A 35 13.56 5.58 -1.85
CA ALA A 35 12.29 5.80 -2.52
C ALA A 35 11.28 6.21 -1.44
N ALA A 36 10.58 7.31 -1.67
CA ALA A 36 9.58 7.78 -0.73
C ALA A 36 8.53 6.69 -0.50
N GLU A 37 8.11 6.52 0.75
CA GLU A 37 7.14 5.50 1.13
C GLU A 37 5.82 5.72 0.38
N SER A 38 5.21 4.64 -0.13
CA SER A 38 3.88 4.69 -0.73
C SER A 38 2.87 5.28 0.25
N GLY A 39 2.05 6.21 -0.22
CA GLY A 39 1.10 6.92 0.63
C GLY A 39 1.70 8.06 1.46
N SER A 40 2.98 8.39 1.30
CA SER A 40 3.57 9.61 1.88
C SER A 40 3.44 10.81 0.92
N LEU A 41 3.40 12.03 1.45
CA LEU A 41 3.45 13.23 0.62
C LEU A 41 4.70 13.31 -0.25
N ALA A 42 5.84 12.84 0.25
CA ALA A 42 7.11 12.84 -0.48
C ALA A 42 7.09 11.91 -1.71
N ALA A 43 6.18 10.95 -1.77
CA ALA A 43 5.99 10.08 -2.92
C ALA A 43 5.18 10.74 -4.04
N ILE A 44 4.51 11.88 -3.77
CA ILE A 44 3.76 12.62 -4.76
C ILE A 44 4.72 13.57 -5.50
N PRO A 45 4.81 13.50 -6.85
CA PRO A 45 5.61 14.43 -7.61
C PRO A 45 5.20 15.88 -7.33
N PRO A 46 6.15 16.83 -7.16
CA PRO A 46 5.81 18.21 -6.85
C PRO A 46 4.82 18.86 -7.83
N ALA A 47 4.88 18.50 -9.11
CA ALA A 47 3.96 18.99 -10.14
C ALA A 47 2.50 18.54 -9.93
N LEU A 48 2.26 17.46 -9.16
CA LEU A 48 0.95 16.88 -8.91
C LEU A 48 0.43 17.16 -7.49
N ILE A 49 1.15 17.97 -6.70
CA ILE A 49 0.74 18.26 -5.32
C ILE A 49 -0.62 18.97 -5.25
N GLY A 50 -0.98 19.76 -6.27
CA GLY A 50 -2.30 20.39 -6.38
C GLY A 50 -3.46 19.41 -6.61
N GLU A 51 -3.15 18.17 -6.97
CA GLU A 51 -4.12 17.08 -7.12
C GLU A 51 -4.09 16.09 -5.96
N ALA A 52 -3.22 16.33 -4.97
CA ALA A 52 -3.08 15.45 -3.84
C ALA A 52 -4.38 15.36 -3.03
N LEU A 53 -4.61 14.17 -2.51
CA LEU A 53 -5.74 13.79 -1.69
C LEU A 53 -5.21 13.28 -0.36
N THR A 54 -5.87 13.66 0.71
CA THR A 54 -5.65 13.09 2.04
C THR A 54 -6.62 11.94 2.25
N VAL A 55 -6.11 10.79 2.66
CA VAL A 55 -6.88 9.60 3.01
C VAL A 55 -6.75 9.39 4.50
N THR A 56 -7.85 9.58 5.24
CA THR A 56 -7.90 9.27 6.67
C THR A 56 -8.69 7.99 6.85
N ILE A 57 -8.10 7.01 7.54
CA ILE A 57 -8.75 5.75 7.87
C ILE A 57 -8.71 5.59 9.38
N ASN A 58 -9.87 5.36 9.98
CA ASN A 58 -10.00 4.97 11.37
C ASN A 58 -10.68 3.58 11.42
N ALA A 59 -10.06 2.63 12.11
CA ALA A 59 -10.64 1.33 12.36
C ALA A 59 -10.83 1.13 13.87
N SER A 60 -12.00 0.63 14.26
CA SER A 60 -12.34 0.36 15.65
C SER A 60 -13.01 -1.00 15.80
N VAL A 61 -12.62 -1.79 16.79
CA VAL A 61 -13.29 -3.03 17.20
C VAL A 61 -13.96 -2.79 18.55
N GLY A 62 -15.24 -3.14 18.66
CA GLY A 62 -16.03 -2.95 19.87
C GLY A 62 -17.45 -2.52 19.54
N SER A 63 -18.29 -2.39 20.57
CA SER A 63 -19.65 -1.87 20.41
C SER A 63 -19.59 -0.36 20.06
N SER A 64 -20.51 0.13 19.23
CA SER A 64 -20.50 1.54 18.81
C SER A 64 -20.85 2.53 19.94
N SER A 65 -21.31 2.04 21.09
CA SER A 65 -21.80 2.81 22.24
C SER A 65 -20.84 2.82 23.43
N GLU A 66 -19.75 2.05 23.38
CA GLU A 66 -18.75 1.96 24.45
C GLU A 66 -17.36 2.30 23.90
N THR A 67 -16.40 2.44 24.81
CA THR A 67 -14.98 2.57 24.42
C THR A 67 -14.57 1.34 23.61
N PRO A 68 -14.03 1.51 22.39
CA PRO A 68 -13.63 0.37 21.58
C PRO A 68 -12.49 -0.39 22.27
N ASP A 69 -12.54 -1.72 22.22
CA ASP A 69 -11.48 -2.60 22.72
C ASP A 69 -10.16 -2.39 21.97
N TRP A 70 -10.27 -1.92 20.72
CA TRP A 70 -9.13 -1.57 19.89
C TRP A 70 -9.52 -0.48 18.89
N GLU A 71 -8.62 0.48 18.70
CA GLU A 71 -8.76 1.53 17.70
C GLU A 71 -7.39 1.79 17.04
N ALA A 72 -7.41 2.05 15.75
CA ALA A 72 -6.24 2.49 14.99
C ALA A 72 -6.64 3.56 13.99
N THR A 73 -5.78 4.55 13.80
CA THR A 73 -5.93 5.59 12.78
C THR A 73 -4.67 5.67 11.95
N ASP A 74 -4.82 5.82 10.64
CA ASP A 74 -3.73 6.10 9.71
C ASP A 74 -4.14 7.21 8.74
N ILE A 75 -3.16 8.01 8.32
CA ILE A 75 -3.31 9.07 7.34
C ILE A 75 -2.29 8.85 6.24
N LYS A 76 -2.79 8.71 5.02
CA LYS A 76 -1.97 8.60 3.82
C LYS A 76 -2.35 9.66 2.80
N TYR A 77 -1.50 9.81 1.79
CA TYR A 77 -1.66 10.77 0.72
C TYR A 77 -1.58 10.07 -0.62
N THR A 78 -2.44 10.46 -1.55
CA THR A 78 -2.44 9.88 -2.89
C THR A 78 -2.89 10.91 -3.92
N ILE A 79 -2.95 10.52 -5.18
CA ILE A 79 -3.55 11.28 -6.28
C ILE A 79 -4.61 10.40 -6.96
N PRO A 80 -5.57 10.99 -7.68
CA PRO A 80 -6.52 10.22 -8.49
C PRO A 80 -5.80 9.22 -9.41
N GLY A 81 -6.33 8.00 -9.50
CA GLY A 81 -5.78 6.88 -10.25
C GLY A 81 -4.66 6.11 -9.54
N THR A 82 -4.17 6.60 -8.39
CA THR A 82 -3.10 5.92 -7.62
C THR A 82 -3.67 5.29 -6.37
N SER A 83 -3.45 3.98 -6.21
CA SER A 83 -3.88 3.24 -5.03
C SER A 83 -3.01 3.57 -3.83
N VAL A 84 -3.62 3.62 -2.65
CA VAL A 84 -2.91 3.67 -1.37
C VAL A 84 -3.42 2.56 -0.46
N SER A 85 -2.52 1.99 0.34
CA SER A 85 -2.86 0.92 1.28
C SER A 85 -2.48 1.31 2.70
N VAL A 86 -3.37 1.00 3.63
CA VAL A 86 -3.17 1.12 5.07
C VAL A 86 -3.21 -0.26 5.68
N LYS A 87 -2.27 -0.53 6.60
CA LYS A 87 -2.24 -1.77 7.38
C LYS A 87 -2.36 -1.43 8.86
N MET A 88 -3.33 -2.02 9.53
CA MET A 88 -3.56 -1.87 10.95
C MET A 88 -3.54 -3.25 11.61
N VAL A 89 -2.81 -3.40 12.71
CA VAL A 89 -2.62 -4.69 13.39
C VAL A 89 -2.93 -4.53 14.87
N GLY A 90 -3.90 -5.30 15.35
CA GLY A 90 -4.20 -5.52 16.76
C GLY A 90 -3.79 -6.94 17.21
N SER A 91 -4.10 -7.29 18.46
CA SER A 91 -3.81 -8.61 19.04
C SER A 91 -4.61 -9.75 18.38
N GLU A 92 -5.87 -9.47 18.04
CA GLU A 92 -6.84 -10.45 17.55
C GLU A 92 -7.28 -10.21 16.10
N VAL A 93 -6.87 -9.08 15.50
CA VAL A 93 -7.25 -8.67 14.15
C VAL A 93 -6.10 -8.00 13.41
N ALA A 94 -5.97 -8.26 12.11
CA ALA A 94 -5.14 -7.49 11.20
C ALA A 94 -5.97 -7.08 9.98
N ILE A 95 -5.81 -5.83 9.55
CA ILE A 95 -6.62 -5.22 8.50
C ILE A 95 -5.68 -4.61 7.48
N VAL A 96 -5.95 -4.86 6.20
CA VAL A 96 -5.36 -4.12 5.09
C VAL A 96 -6.51 -3.51 4.30
N ILE A 97 -6.48 -2.19 4.13
CA ILE A 97 -7.44 -1.45 3.30
C ILE A 97 -6.66 -0.81 2.16
N THR A 98 -7.05 -1.13 0.94
CA THR A 98 -6.51 -0.51 -0.27
C THR A 98 -7.59 0.34 -0.91
N VAL A 99 -7.31 1.61 -1.15
CA VAL A 99 -8.25 2.56 -1.77
C VAL A 99 -7.64 3.14 -3.02
N THR A 100 -8.39 3.11 -4.12
CA THR A 100 -8.03 3.78 -5.38
C THR A 100 -9.09 4.83 -5.73
N PRO A 101 -8.78 6.12 -5.63
CA PRO A 101 -9.72 7.19 -5.97
C PRO A 101 -9.67 7.53 -7.45
N TYR A 102 -10.82 7.80 -8.05
CA TYR A 102 -10.96 8.34 -9.41
C TYR A 102 -11.77 9.63 -9.37
N LYS A 103 -11.35 10.65 -10.14
CA LYS A 103 -12.12 11.89 -10.29
C LYS A 103 -13.38 11.61 -11.12
N LYS A 104 -14.53 12.07 -10.64
CA LYS A 104 -15.76 12.09 -11.45
C LYS A 104 -15.85 13.38 -12.26
N LYS A 105 -16.45 13.31 -13.45
CA LYS A 105 -16.68 14.48 -14.31
C LYS A 105 -17.54 15.55 -13.64
N GLU A 106 -18.51 15.13 -12.84
CA GLU A 106 -19.49 15.97 -12.14
C GLU A 106 -18.96 16.52 -10.80
N GLY A 107 -17.71 16.21 -10.44
CA GLY A 107 -17.12 16.52 -9.14
C GLY A 107 -17.22 15.38 -8.13
N GLY A 108 -16.43 15.47 -7.05
CA GLY A 108 -16.26 14.38 -6.09
C GLY A 108 -15.40 13.23 -6.64
N LEU A 109 -15.49 12.08 -5.98
CA LEU A 109 -14.66 10.91 -6.25
C LEU A 109 -15.52 9.65 -6.48
N LEU A 110 -14.98 8.74 -7.28
CA LEU A 110 -15.38 7.33 -7.34
C LEU A 110 -14.25 6.54 -6.67
N LEU A 111 -14.54 5.88 -5.57
CA LEU A 111 -13.56 5.08 -4.83
C LEU A 111 -13.75 3.61 -5.17
N VAL A 112 -12.64 2.92 -5.45
CA VAL A 112 -12.58 1.47 -5.38
C VAL A 112 -11.85 1.12 -4.10
N ALA A 113 -12.57 0.57 -3.13
CA ALA A 113 -12.04 0.20 -1.83
C ALA A 113 -12.03 -1.33 -1.70
N GLN A 114 -10.88 -1.88 -1.31
CA GLN A 114 -10.72 -3.28 -1.00
C GLN A 114 -10.35 -3.43 0.48
N GLY A 115 -11.16 -4.19 1.22
CA GLY A 115 -10.87 -4.59 2.59
C GLY A 115 -10.35 -6.02 2.63
N GLN A 116 -9.32 -6.26 3.43
CA GLN A 116 -8.80 -7.58 3.75
C GLN A 116 -8.61 -7.67 5.27
N VAL A 117 -9.25 -8.66 5.88
CA VAL A 117 -9.27 -8.81 7.34
C VAL A 117 -8.86 -10.22 7.70
N TRP A 118 -7.85 -10.32 8.56
CA TRP A 118 -7.48 -11.55 9.25
C TRP A 118 -7.90 -11.41 10.71
N TYR A 119 -8.59 -12.39 11.27
CA TYR A 119 -9.05 -12.34 12.65
C TYR A 119 -9.04 -13.71 13.30
N LYS A 120 -8.80 -13.75 14.61
CA LYS A 120 -8.92 -14.99 15.39
C LYS A 120 -10.38 -15.24 15.74
N ASP A 121 -10.83 -16.47 15.57
CA ASP A 121 -12.20 -16.90 15.86
C ASP A 121 -12.19 -17.97 16.96
N GLY A 122 -11.95 -17.54 18.20
CA GLY A 122 -11.80 -18.43 19.35
C GLY A 122 -10.73 -19.50 19.11
N GLU A 123 -11.04 -20.75 19.44
CA GLU A 123 -10.15 -21.91 19.21
C GLU A 123 -10.13 -22.38 17.73
N SER A 124 -11.02 -21.84 16.89
CA SER A 124 -11.21 -22.25 15.49
C SER A 124 -10.08 -21.81 14.55
N GLY A 125 -9.12 -21.02 15.04
CA GLY A 125 -7.94 -20.57 14.30
C GLY A 125 -8.11 -19.21 13.61
N LEU A 126 -7.18 -18.90 12.70
CA LEU A 126 -7.15 -17.63 11.94
C LEU A 126 -8.11 -17.70 10.75
N ARG A 127 -9.02 -16.72 10.66
CA ARG A 127 -10.00 -16.55 9.58
C ARG A 127 -9.59 -15.38 8.70
N TYR A 128 -9.96 -15.45 7.43
CA TYR A 128 -9.71 -14.40 6.43
C TYR A 128 -11.01 -14.00 5.75
N ARG A 129 -11.21 -12.70 5.56
CA ARG A 129 -12.33 -12.14 4.80
C ARG A 129 -11.84 -11.01 3.90
N THR A 130 -12.40 -10.92 2.70
CA THR A 130 -12.15 -9.79 1.80
C THR A 130 -13.45 -9.26 1.21
N THR A 131 -13.44 -7.96 0.91
CA THR A 131 -14.53 -7.23 0.30
C THR A 131 -13.97 -6.23 -0.71
N ILE A 132 -14.74 -5.94 -1.76
CA ILE A 132 -14.43 -4.90 -2.74
C ILE A 132 -15.71 -4.12 -2.97
N ASP A 133 -15.65 -2.82 -2.72
CA ASP A 133 -16.77 -1.91 -2.88
C ASP A 133 -16.38 -0.77 -3.81
N THR A 134 -17.32 -0.35 -4.66
CA THR A 134 -17.18 0.84 -5.50
C THR A 134 -18.18 1.88 -5.06
N LEU A 135 -17.70 3.04 -4.64
CA LEU A 135 -18.50 4.05 -3.94
C LEU A 135 -18.32 5.41 -4.61
N SER A 136 -19.43 6.11 -4.85
CA SER A 136 -19.39 7.52 -5.22
C SER A 136 -19.46 8.38 -3.97
N VAL A 137 -18.49 9.25 -3.76
CA VAL A 137 -18.39 10.09 -2.55
C VAL A 137 -18.07 11.54 -2.90
N ALA A 138 -18.51 12.46 -2.05
CA ALA A 138 -18.02 13.83 -2.02
C ALA A 138 -16.67 13.93 -1.27
N PHE A 139 -15.96 15.03 -1.46
CA PHE A 139 -14.79 15.33 -0.63
C PHE A 139 -15.23 15.61 0.80
N GLY A 140 -14.50 15.05 1.78
CA GLY A 140 -14.82 15.14 3.20
C GLY A 140 -16.00 14.25 3.64
N GLU A 141 -16.61 13.51 2.72
CA GLU A 141 -17.69 12.58 3.08
C GLU A 141 -17.14 11.40 3.90
N ARG A 142 -17.89 11.05 4.95
CA ARG A 142 -17.59 9.93 5.83
C ARG A 142 -18.21 8.65 5.27
N VAL A 143 -17.37 7.70 4.90
CA VAL A 143 -17.78 6.35 4.49
C VAL A 143 -17.61 5.41 5.67
N LEU A 144 -18.65 4.66 6.01
CA LEU A 144 -18.61 3.61 7.01
C LEU A 144 -18.66 2.24 6.35
N PHE A 145 -17.69 1.40 6.70
CA PHE A 145 -17.55 0.04 6.21
C PHE A 145 -17.56 -0.95 7.38
N TYR A 146 -18.33 -2.03 7.24
CA TYR A 146 -18.52 -3.06 8.27
C TYR A 146 -18.14 -4.43 7.70
N PRO A 147 -16.84 -4.81 7.72
CA PRO A 147 -16.35 -6.04 7.11
C PRO A 147 -17.06 -7.30 7.62
N PHE A 148 -17.53 -7.32 8.86
CA PHE A 148 -18.27 -8.45 9.44
C PHE A 148 -19.80 -8.32 9.38
N GLY A 149 -20.33 -7.21 8.85
CA GLY A 149 -21.76 -6.89 8.82
C GLY A 149 -22.24 -6.14 10.08
N ALA A 150 -23.49 -5.67 10.06
CA ALA A 150 -24.05 -4.77 11.07
C ALA A 150 -25.07 -5.44 12.04
N HIS A 151 -25.10 -6.77 12.13
CA HIS A 151 -26.19 -7.47 12.84
C HIS A 151 -26.19 -7.19 14.35
N ALA A 152 -27.34 -6.75 14.87
CA ALA A 152 -27.58 -6.30 16.23
C ALA A 152 -27.42 -7.37 17.34
N GLY A 153 -27.09 -8.62 17.01
CA GLY A 153 -26.79 -9.69 17.98
C GLY A 153 -25.29 -9.94 18.19
N ILE A 154 -24.44 -9.42 17.29
CA ILE A 154 -22.98 -9.39 17.39
C ILE A 154 -22.62 -7.95 17.02
N GLY A 155 -22.69 -7.04 18.00
CA GLY A 155 -22.45 -5.60 17.79
C GLY A 155 -21.17 -5.38 16.99
N ALA A 156 -21.32 -4.73 15.83
CA ALA A 156 -20.34 -4.52 14.76
C ALA A 156 -18.88 -4.85 15.13
N PRO A 157 -18.46 -6.13 15.04
CA PRO A 157 -17.05 -6.42 15.21
C PRO A 157 -16.37 -5.82 13.98
N LEU A 158 -15.42 -4.93 14.24
CA LEU A 158 -14.76 -4.07 13.26
C LEU A 158 -15.67 -3.10 12.48
N ARG A 159 -15.53 -1.81 12.80
CA ARG A 159 -16.00 -0.66 12.01
C ARG A 159 -14.79 0.02 11.38
N VAL A 160 -14.90 0.38 10.11
CA VAL A 160 -13.90 1.19 9.40
C VAL A 160 -14.57 2.47 8.92
N GLU A 161 -13.99 3.60 9.29
CA GLU A 161 -14.32 4.93 8.80
C GLU A 161 -13.26 5.37 7.80
N LEU A 162 -13.68 5.76 6.60
CA LEU A 162 -12.83 6.28 5.54
C LEU A 162 -13.31 7.69 5.17
N ILE A 163 -12.38 8.65 5.20
CA ILE A 163 -12.60 10.02 4.71
C ILE A 163 -11.55 10.33 3.66
N MET A 164 -11.98 10.81 2.50
CA MET A 164 -11.09 11.36 1.49
C MET A 164 -11.37 12.84 1.27
N ASP A 165 -10.32 13.65 1.39
CA ASP A 165 -10.40 15.09 1.19
C ASP A 165 -9.29 15.57 0.26
N ARG A 166 -9.42 16.81 -0.23
CA ARG A 166 -8.34 17.49 -0.92
C ARG A 166 -7.20 17.73 0.06
N TYR A 167 -5.98 17.58 -0.41
CA TYR A 167 -4.82 17.98 0.37
C TYR A 167 -4.82 19.50 0.55
N SER A 168 -4.71 19.94 1.81
CA SER A 168 -4.48 21.33 2.17
C SER A 168 -3.22 21.40 3.04
N PRO A 169 -2.18 22.15 2.63
CA PRO A 169 -0.95 22.32 3.41
C PRO A 169 -1.19 22.90 4.81
N ASP A 170 -2.26 23.69 4.98
CA ASP A 170 -2.56 24.37 6.24
C ASP A 170 -3.29 23.45 7.22
N ALA A 171 -4.18 22.58 6.72
CA ALA A 171 -4.86 21.58 7.55
C ALA A 171 -3.90 20.53 8.12
N ALA A 172 -2.77 20.27 7.45
CA ALA A 172 -1.73 19.36 7.92
C ALA A 172 -0.94 19.90 9.13
N LYS A 173 -0.91 21.23 9.32
CA LYS A 173 -0.21 21.88 10.45
C LYS A 173 -1.04 21.86 11.73
N ASP A 174 -2.36 21.97 11.62
CA ASP A 174 -3.27 21.99 12.79
C ASP A 174 -3.37 20.62 13.48
N LYS A 175 -3.23 19.51 12.75
CA LYS A 175 -3.22 18.16 13.33
C LYS A 175 -1.88 17.75 13.97
N ALA A 176 -0.84 18.55 13.82
CA ALA A 176 0.50 18.29 14.37
C ALA A 176 0.78 19.03 15.69
N LYS A 177 -0.21 19.77 16.21
CA LYS A 177 -0.11 20.43 17.52
C LYS A 177 -0.63 19.48 18.61
N PRO A 178 0.18 19.13 19.62
CA PRO A 178 -0.24 18.28 20.74
C PRO A 178 -1.30 18.95 21.61
#